data_AF-A0A180GPM1-F1
#
_entry.id   AF-A0A180GPM1-F1
#
_cell.length_a   1.000
_cell.length_b   1.000
_cell.length_c   1.000
_cell.angle_alpha   90.00
_cell.angle_beta   90.00
_cell.angle_gamma   90.00
#
_symmetry.space_group_name_H-M   'P 1'
#
loop_
_entity.id
_entity.type
_entity.pdbx_description
1 polymer ?
#
loop_
_entity_poly.entity_id
_entity_poly.type
_entity_poly.pdbx_seq_one_letter_code
_entity_poly.pdbx_strand_id
1 'polypeptide(L)'
;MTWIIPPSGSASLTHYDLPLNFLAACGCAYGASYHATAAISALAYSGDERASVGPGPGCGRCFRLTLQSAHGVSPPFVPADPKPSVVVKIVDRCPSPEFCSATRSHPNKIGQQIHFDLALPSPALNLSFFPSNPDLYGYSDFGVWNINYQTVSCEEWTGWSNKTNLGVEPSYPGFEESCCPINPPYTSDLCPKSIKAPPPSSAIRSTGSAFTPFFLLILVSSWLAITLPFSQSL
;
A
#
# COMPACT_ATOMS: atom_id res chain seq x y z
N MET A 1 19.73 -5.40 0.61
CA MET A 1 19.30 -5.98 -0.67
C MET A 1 17.78 -5.92 -0.74
N THR A 2 17.20 -5.49 -1.87
CA THR A 2 15.74 -5.48 -2.07
C THR A 2 15.26 -6.90 -2.33
N TRP A 3 14.15 -7.31 -1.73
CA TRP A 3 13.56 -8.61 -2.02
C TRP A 3 12.85 -8.57 -3.39
N ILE A 4 13.01 -9.63 -4.18
CA ILE A 4 12.48 -9.71 -5.54
C ILE A 4 11.39 -10.78 -5.55
N ILE A 5 10.21 -10.42 -6.07
CA ILE A 5 9.11 -11.36 -6.30
C ILE A 5 9.61 -12.44 -7.28
N PRO A 6 9.62 -13.73 -6.91
CA PRO A 6 9.90 -14.80 -7.86
C PRO A 6 8.92 -14.75 -9.05
N PRO A 7 9.32 -15.15 -10.27
CA PRO A 7 8.44 -15.07 -11.44
C PRO A 7 7.24 -16.03 -11.37
N SER A 8 7.29 -17.04 -10.49
CA SER A 8 6.19 -17.97 -10.25
C SER A 8 6.34 -18.64 -8.89
N GLY A 9 5.24 -19.12 -8.33
CA GLY A 9 5.26 -19.90 -7.10
C GLY A 9 3.86 -20.11 -6.52
N SER A 10 3.82 -20.54 -5.27
CA SER A 10 2.58 -20.62 -4.49
C SER A 10 2.35 -19.34 -3.69
N ALA A 11 1.09 -19.00 -3.50
CA ALA A 11 0.65 -17.87 -2.69
C ALA A 11 -0.71 -18.16 -2.06
N SER A 12 -1.15 -17.30 -1.15
CA SER A 12 -2.55 -17.24 -0.74
C SER A 12 -3.31 -16.13 -1.47
N LEU A 13 -4.63 -16.30 -1.54
CA LEU A 13 -5.56 -15.37 -2.16
C LEU A 13 -6.79 -15.17 -1.26
N THR A 14 -7.14 -13.92 -1.01
CA THR A 14 -8.47 -13.51 -0.53
C THR A 14 -9.11 -12.59 -1.56
N HIS A 15 -10.26 -12.01 -1.21
CA HIS A 15 -10.84 -10.91 -1.95
C HIS A 15 -11.28 -9.78 -1.03
N TYR A 16 -11.38 -8.58 -1.61
CA TYR A 16 -11.81 -7.37 -0.95
C TYR A 16 -12.60 -6.48 -1.90
N ASP A 17 -13.45 -5.64 -1.33
CA ASP A 17 -14.18 -4.63 -2.07
C ASP A 17 -13.25 -3.46 -2.41
N LEU A 18 -13.05 -3.22 -3.70
CA LEU A 18 -12.41 -2.00 -4.22
C LEU A 18 -13.47 -1.18 -4.96
N PRO A 19 -13.83 0.03 -4.48
CA PRO A 19 -14.79 0.87 -5.17
C PRO A 19 -14.34 1.21 -6.60
N LEU A 20 -15.31 1.36 -7.51
CA LEU A 20 -15.02 1.82 -8.86
C LEU A 20 -14.48 3.24 -8.86
N ASN A 21 -13.51 3.53 -9.73
CA ASN A 21 -12.76 4.79 -9.77
C ASN A 21 -12.05 5.09 -8.44
N PHE A 22 -11.64 4.06 -7.69
CA PHE A 22 -10.81 4.26 -6.51
C PHE A 22 -9.34 4.38 -6.89
N LEU A 23 -8.66 5.36 -6.30
CA LEU A 23 -7.22 5.57 -6.47
C LEU A 23 -6.46 4.82 -5.38
N ALA A 24 -6.02 3.61 -5.70
CA ALA A 24 -5.33 2.70 -4.80
C ALA A 24 -3.85 3.05 -4.58
N ALA A 25 -3.15 2.30 -3.71
CA ALA A 25 -1.80 2.65 -3.25
C ALA A 25 -0.76 2.82 -4.38
N CYS A 26 -0.90 2.13 -5.51
CA CYS A 26 0.02 2.28 -6.65
C CYS A 26 -0.23 3.54 -7.50
N GLY A 27 -1.34 4.23 -7.30
CA GLY A 27 -1.70 5.40 -8.11
C GLY A 27 -2.03 5.09 -9.57
N CYS A 28 -2.48 3.86 -9.86
CA CYS A 28 -2.91 3.47 -11.20
C CYS A 28 -4.17 4.23 -11.64
N ALA A 29 -4.32 4.43 -12.95
CA ALA A 29 -5.47 5.09 -13.57
C ALA A 29 -6.82 4.54 -13.05
N TYR A 30 -7.80 5.44 -12.87
CA TYR A 30 -9.12 5.08 -12.32
C TYR A 30 -9.83 3.94 -13.07
N GLY A 31 -9.63 3.86 -14.39
CA GLY A 31 -10.22 2.80 -15.21
C GLY A 31 -9.75 1.38 -14.83
N ALA A 32 -8.62 1.25 -14.13
CA ALA A 32 -8.11 -0.06 -13.72
C ALA A 32 -9.09 -0.84 -12.83
N SER A 33 -9.84 -0.16 -11.96
CA SER A 33 -10.80 -0.81 -11.03
C SER A 33 -11.99 -1.49 -11.73
N TYR A 34 -12.19 -1.24 -13.03
CA TYR A 34 -13.22 -1.92 -13.83
C TYR A 34 -12.80 -3.33 -14.26
N HIS A 35 -11.53 -3.67 -14.07
CA HIS A 35 -10.92 -4.92 -14.50
C HIS A 35 -10.37 -5.69 -13.29
N ALA A 36 -9.93 -6.93 -13.52
CA ALA A 36 -9.37 -7.75 -12.45
C ALA A 36 -8.07 -7.12 -11.92
N THR A 37 -8.12 -6.54 -10.73
CA THR A 37 -6.96 -5.97 -10.04
C THR A 37 -6.76 -6.65 -8.71
N ALA A 38 -5.59 -6.46 -8.10
CA ALA A 38 -5.33 -6.98 -6.77
C ALA A 38 -4.45 -6.04 -5.96
N ALA A 39 -4.61 -6.12 -4.64
CA ALA A 39 -3.59 -5.72 -3.69
C ALA A 39 -2.59 -6.86 -3.51
N ILE A 40 -1.33 -6.54 -3.21
CA ILE A 40 -0.30 -7.56 -2.92
C ILE A 40 0.32 -7.33 -1.53
N SER A 41 0.80 -8.41 -0.90
CA SER A 41 1.42 -8.36 0.44
C SER A 41 2.54 -7.34 0.53
N ALA A 42 2.74 -6.74 1.72
CA ALA A 42 3.65 -5.61 1.91
C ALA A 42 5.07 -5.86 1.38
N LEU A 43 5.64 -7.04 1.67
CA LEU A 43 6.97 -7.42 1.16
C LEU A 43 7.03 -7.43 -0.37
N ALA A 44 6.00 -7.95 -1.03
CA ALA A 44 5.94 -8.03 -2.48
C ALA A 44 5.57 -6.70 -3.13
N TYR A 45 4.79 -5.86 -2.44
CA TYR A 45 4.45 -4.53 -2.88
C TYR A 45 5.70 -3.63 -2.98
N SER A 46 6.51 -3.57 -1.93
CA SER A 46 7.63 -2.61 -1.81
C SER A 46 9.02 -3.22 -2.02
N GLY A 47 9.16 -4.55 -2.00
CA GLY A 47 10.46 -5.25 -1.90
C GLY A 47 11.12 -5.11 -0.52
N ASP A 48 10.45 -4.47 0.43
CA ASP A 48 10.89 -4.27 1.81
C ASP A 48 9.66 -4.14 2.72
N GLU A 49 9.42 -5.14 3.54
CA GLU A 49 8.28 -5.25 4.46
C GLU A 49 8.09 -4.02 5.38
N ARG A 50 9.14 -3.20 5.57
CA ARG A 50 9.12 -1.98 6.41
C ARG A 50 8.77 -0.72 5.62
N ALA A 51 8.82 -0.76 4.29
CA ALA A 51 8.53 0.36 3.43
C ALA A 51 7.02 0.42 3.12
N SER A 52 6.40 1.58 3.36
CA SER A 52 4.94 1.74 3.35
C SER A 52 4.46 3.00 2.65
N VAL A 53 5.35 3.83 2.09
CA VAL A 53 4.97 5.13 1.49
C VAL A 53 5.26 5.12 -0.01
N GLY A 54 4.24 5.43 -0.79
CA GLY A 54 4.30 5.50 -2.25
C GLY A 54 4.29 4.13 -2.96
N PRO A 55 4.33 4.14 -4.30
CA PRO A 55 4.36 2.93 -5.11
C PRO A 55 5.67 2.18 -4.96
N GLY A 56 5.60 0.85 -4.98
CA GLY A 56 6.76 -0.04 -4.91
C GLY A 56 6.96 -0.86 -6.20
N PRO A 57 8.03 -1.67 -6.29
CA PRO A 57 8.33 -2.52 -7.46
C PRO A 57 7.25 -3.57 -7.79
N GLY A 58 6.31 -3.84 -6.87
CA GLY A 58 5.14 -4.66 -7.14
C GLY A 58 4.08 -3.96 -7.99
N CYS A 59 4.03 -2.63 -7.99
CA CYS A 59 2.99 -1.85 -8.64
C CYS A 59 2.99 -1.98 -10.16
N GLY A 60 1.79 -2.07 -10.73
CA GLY A 60 1.55 -2.18 -12.17
C GLY A 60 1.95 -3.52 -12.80
N ARG A 61 2.53 -4.45 -12.03
CA ARG A 61 2.83 -5.81 -12.50
C ARG A 61 1.57 -6.62 -12.74
N CYS A 62 1.65 -7.56 -13.69
CA CYS A 62 0.55 -8.48 -13.99
C CYS A 62 0.89 -9.93 -13.64
N PHE A 63 -0.08 -10.62 -13.06
CA PHE A 63 0.06 -11.99 -12.60
C PHE A 63 -1.14 -12.82 -13.02
N ARG A 64 -0.88 -14.03 -13.53
CA ARG A 64 -1.89 -15.07 -13.67
C ARG A 64 -2.01 -15.81 -12.34
N LEU A 65 -3.17 -15.73 -11.71
CA LEU A 65 -3.52 -16.41 -10.47
C LEU A 65 -4.38 -17.63 -10.81
N THR A 66 -4.04 -18.81 -10.30
CA THR A 66 -4.77 -20.06 -10.57
C THR A 66 -5.14 -20.74 -9.26
N LEU A 67 -6.44 -20.94 -9.03
CA LEU A 67 -6.95 -21.58 -7.81
C LEU A 67 -6.49 -23.03 -7.70
N GLN A 68 -5.98 -23.44 -6.54
CA GLN A 68 -5.57 -24.82 -6.27
C GLN A 68 -6.51 -25.51 -5.30
N SER A 69 -6.79 -24.87 -4.16
CA SER A 69 -7.69 -25.39 -3.13
C SER A 69 -8.17 -24.28 -2.20
N ALA A 70 -9.31 -24.49 -1.55
CA ALA A 70 -9.71 -23.63 -0.45
C ALA A 70 -8.86 -23.93 0.79
N HIS A 71 -8.45 -22.90 1.51
CA HIS A 71 -7.60 -23.02 2.68
C HIS A 71 -8.42 -23.25 3.95
N GLY A 72 -8.03 -24.22 4.78
CA GLY A 72 -8.62 -24.42 6.11
C GLY A 72 -10.05 -24.98 6.14
N VAL A 73 -10.54 -25.53 5.02
CA VAL A 73 -11.90 -26.08 4.93
C VAL A 73 -11.92 -27.59 5.15
N SER A 74 -13.01 -28.10 5.73
CA SER A 74 -13.24 -29.53 5.96
C SER A 74 -14.65 -29.94 5.51
N PRO A 75 -14.80 -30.93 4.61
CA PRO A 75 -13.73 -31.67 3.92
C PRO A 75 -12.89 -30.75 2.98
N PRO A 76 -11.67 -31.15 2.57
CA PRO A 76 -10.86 -30.33 1.66
C PRO A 76 -11.59 -30.04 0.34
N PHE A 77 -11.60 -28.77 -0.09
CA PHE A 77 -12.19 -28.38 -1.38
C PHE A 77 -11.11 -28.11 -2.43
N VAL A 78 -11.25 -28.75 -3.58
CA VAL A 78 -10.37 -28.59 -4.75
C VAL A 78 -11.26 -28.35 -5.97
N PRO A 79 -11.10 -27.22 -6.71
CA PRO A 79 -11.88 -26.97 -7.92
C PRO A 79 -11.69 -28.06 -8.97
N ALA A 80 -12.71 -28.34 -9.77
CA ALA A 80 -12.57 -29.23 -10.92
C ALA A 80 -11.64 -28.62 -11.99
N ASP A 81 -11.11 -29.46 -12.88
CA ASP A 81 -10.37 -29.00 -14.04
C ASP A 81 -11.31 -28.55 -15.18
N PRO A 82 -10.95 -27.52 -15.96
CA PRO A 82 -9.76 -26.67 -15.79
C PRO A 82 -9.89 -25.74 -14.57
N LYS A 83 -8.79 -25.59 -13.81
CA LYS A 83 -8.76 -24.73 -12.63
C LYS A 83 -9.10 -23.27 -13.01
N PRO A 84 -9.97 -22.59 -12.23
CA PRO A 84 -10.21 -21.16 -12.44
C PRO A 84 -8.91 -20.37 -12.38
N SER A 85 -8.71 -19.50 -13.37
CA SER A 85 -7.56 -18.60 -13.43
C SER A 85 -7.92 -17.23 -13.94
N VAL A 86 -7.19 -16.22 -13.49
CA VAL A 86 -7.40 -14.82 -13.88
C VAL A 86 -6.06 -14.09 -13.95
N VAL A 87 -5.90 -13.21 -14.94
CA VAL A 87 -4.77 -12.27 -14.99
C VAL A 87 -5.18 -11.00 -14.26
N VAL A 88 -4.43 -10.63 -13.23
CA VAL A 88 -4.66 -9.41 -12.45
C VAL A 88 -3.56 -8.40 -12.69
N LYS A 89 -3.88 -7.11 -12.55
CA LYS A 89 -2.90 -6.04 -12.41
C LYS A 89 -2.80 -5.58 -10.96
N ILE A 90 -1.58 -5.43 -10.44
CA ILE A 90 -1.36 -4.94 -9.07
C ILE A 90 -1.54 -3.43 -9.03
N VAL A 91 -2.53 -3.00 -8.27
CA VAL A 91 -2.87 -1.56 -8.12
C VAL A 91 -2.81 -1.10 -6.67
N ASP A 92 -2.67 -2.02 -5.72
CA ASP A 92 -2.82 -1.70 -4.31
C ASP A 92 -1.87 -2.48 -3.39
N ARG A 93 -1.79 -2.03 -2.13
CA ARG A 93 -1.03 -2.65 -1.06
C ARG A 93 -1.98 -3.31 -0.07
N CYS A 94 -1.80 -4.60 0.18
CA CYS A 94 -2.60 -5.26 1.20
C CYS A 94 -2.06 -4.96 2.61
N PRO A 95 -2.88 -4.42 3.54
CA PRO A 95 -2.45 -4.10 4.90
C PRO A 95 -2.72 -5.21 5.93
N SER A 96 -3.32 -6.33 5.54
CA SER A 96 -3.76 -7.38 6.48
C SER A 96 -2.62 -7.92 7.36
N PRO A 97 -2.75 -7.91 8.70
CA PRO A 97 -1.75 -8.48 9.60
C PRO A 97 -1.72 -10.02 9.56
N GLU A 98 -2.75 -10.65 8.97
CA GLU A 98 -2.86 -12.11 8.92
C GLU A 98 -2.27 -12.68 7.64
N PHE A 99 -2.63 -12.08 6.52
CA PHE A 99 -2.27 -12.58 5.20
C PHE A 99 -1.11 -11.80 4.56
N CYS A 100 -0.92 -10.53 4.93
CA CYS A 100 -0.01 -9.63 4.23
C CYS A 100 1.23 -9.23 5.05
N SER A 101 1.45 -9.92 6.18
CA SER A 101 2.51 -9.68 7.16
C SER A 101 3.80 -10.48 6.93
N ALA A 102 3.91 -11.18 5.80
CA ALA A 102 5.13 -11.92 5.47
C ALA A 102 6.37 -10.99 5.44
N THR A 103 7.47 -11.48 5.96
CA THR A 103 8.79 -10.82 5.99
C THR A 103 9.78 -11.63 5.19
N ARG A 104 10.97 -11.10 4.91
CA ARG A 104 11.98 -11.82 4.09
C ARG A 104 12.36 -13.19 4.62
N SER A 105 12.23 -13.40 5.93
CA SER A 105 12.62 -14.63 6.60
C SER A 105 11.45 -15.43 7.16
N HIS A 106 10.23 -14.91 7.10
CA HIS A 106 9.06 -15.56 7.70
C HIS A 106 7.82 -15.41 6.82
N PRO A 107 7.08 -16.51 6.57
CA PRO A 107 5.80 -16.44 5.88
C PRO A 107 4.73 -15.72 6.74
N ASN A 108 3.59 -15.43 6.13
CA ASN A 108 2.39 -14.96 6.84
C ASN A 108 1.80 -16.06 7.76
N LYS A 109 0.70 -15.76 8.46
CA LYS A 109 0.08 -16.70 9.42
C LYS A 109 -0.35 -18.03 8.82
N ILE A 110 -0.56 -18.09 7.50
CA ILE A 110 -1.01 -19.28 6.77
C ILE A 110 0.12 -19.94 5.96
N GLY A 111 1.38 -19.59 6.26
CA GLY A 111 2.55 -20.25 5.68
C GLY A 111 2.93 -19.79 4.27
N GLN A 112 2.38 -18.67 3.79
CA GLN A 112 2.67 -18.14 2.45
C GLN A 112 3.57 -16.90 2.50
N GLN A 113 4.55 -16.84 1.59
CA GLN A 113 5.47 -15.72 1.47
C GLN A 113 4.84 -14.52 0.74
N ILE A 114 3.87 -14.80 -0.13
CA ILE A 114 3.15 -13.83 -0.94
C ILE A 114 1.67 -14.04 -0.73
N HIS A 115 0.94 -12.93 -0.68
CA HIS A 115 -0.50 -12.94 -0.67
C HIS A 115 -1.02 -11.92 -1.68
N PHE A 116 -2.10 -12.29 -2.36
CA PHE A 116 -2.87 -11.43 -3.24
C PHE A 116 -4.25 -11.22 -2.62
N ASP A 117 -4.73 -9.99 -2.62
CA ASP A 117 -6.11 -9.68 -2.24
C ASP A 117 -6.83 -9.20 -3.50
N LEU A 118 -7.72 -10.02 -4.03
CA LEU A 118 -8.38 -9.78 -5.32
C LEU A 118 -9.47 -8.73 -5.14
N ALA A 119 -9.41 -7.66 -5.94
CA ALA A 119 -10.51 -6.69 -5.99
C ALA A 119 -11.74 -7.36 -6.62
N LEU A 120 -12.72 -7.70 -5.79
CA LEU A 120 -13.90 -8.45 -6.20
C LEU A 120 -15.13 -8.02 -5.38
N PRO A 121 -16.28 -7.80 -6.03
CA PRO A 121 -16.52 -7.90 -7.47
C PRO A 121 -15.94 -6.72 -8.25
N SER A 122 -15.65 -6.96 -9.53
CA SER A 122 -15.44 -5.92 -10.54
C SER A 122 -16.34 -6.20 -11.76
N PRO A 123 -16.60 -5.21 -12.63
CA PRO A 123 -17.32 -5.44 -13.89
C PRO A 123 -16.73 -6.57 -14.75
N ALA A 124 -15.41 -6.80 -14.68
CA ALA A 124 -14.74 -7.87 -15.43
C ALA A 124 -14.65 -9.21 -14.69
N LEU A 125 -14.92 -9.26 -13.39
CA LEU A 125 -14.76 -10.46 -12.58
C LEU A 125 -15.77 -10.47 -11.43
N ASN A 126 -16.59 -11.53 -11.35
CA ASN A 126 -17.61 -11.66 -10.31
C ASN A 126 -17.28 -12.80 -9.33
N LEU A 127 -18.10 -12.94 -8.28
CA LEU A 127 -17.90 -13.93 -7.21
C LEU A 127 -17.89 -15.38 -7.69
N SER A 128 -18.41 -15.71 -8.88
CA SER A 128 -18.35 -17.08 -9.42
C SER A 128 -16.92 -17.53 -9.78
N PHE A 129 -15.95 -16.61 -9.79
CA PHE A 129 -14.53 -16.97 -9.87
C PHE A 129 -14.11 -17.88 -8.72
N PHE A 130 -14.73 -17.75 -7.54
CA PHE A 130 -14.51 -18.63 -6.40
C PHE A 130 -15.59 -19.72 -6.38
N PRO A 131 -15.31 -20.93 -6.90
CA PRO A 131 -16.28 -22.01 -6.88
C PRO A 131 -16.51 -22.49 -5.44
N SER A 132 -17.72 -22.95 -5.16
CA SER A 132 -18.11 -23.51 -3.87
C SER A 132 -19.09 -24.66 -4.04
N ASN A 133 -19.40 -25.33 -2.92
CA ASN A 133 -20.45 -26.35 -2.86
C ASN A 133 -21.32 -26.09 -1.62
N PRO A 134 -22.29 -25.16 -1.71
CA PRO A 134 -23.12 -24.79 -0.56
C PRO A 134 -23.89 -25.96 0.05
N ASP A 135 -24.27 -26.96 -0.76
CA ASP A 135 -24.96 -28.16 -0.27
C ASP A 135 -24.10 -29.00 0.67
N LEU A 136 -22.78 -29.03 0.43
CA LEU A 136 -21.82 -29.75 1.26
C LEU A 136 -21.31 -28.93 2.45
N TYR A 137 -21.05 -27.63 2.25
CA TYR A 137 -20.36 -26.80 3.24
C TYR A 137 -21.29 -25.88 4.04
N GLY A 138 -22.50 -25.59 3.53
CA GLY A 138 -23.43 -24.65 4.14
C GLY A 138 -23.14 -23.17 3.85
N TYR A 139 -22.15 -22.85 3.01
CA TYR A 139 -21.79 -21.49 2.62
C TYR A 139 -21.15 -21.48 1.22
N SER A 140 -21.17 -20.32 0.56
CA SER A 140 -20.74 -20.15 -0.84
C SER A 140 -19.39 -19.48 -1.03
N ASP A 141 -18.76 -19.00 0.04
CA ASP A 141 -17.45 -18.35 0.00
C ASP A 141 -16.51 -18.96 1.05
N PHE A 142 -15.42 -19.56 0.59
CA PHE A 142 -14.40 -20.12 1.47
C PHE A 142 -13.46 -19.05 2.05
N GLY A 143 -13.50 -17.82 1.51
CA GLY A 143 -12.73 -16.66 1.97
C GLY A 143 -11.25 -16.70 1.59
N VAL A 144 -10.56 -17.81 1.86
CA VAL A 144 -9.11 -17.95 1.67
C VAL A 144 -8.79 -19.12 0.74
N TRP A 145 -7.91 -18.88 -0.22
CA TRP A 145 -7.51 -19.86 -1.22
C TRP A 145 -6.00 -20.03 -1.28
N ASN A 146 -5.56 -21.27 -1.52
CA ASN A 146 -4.20 -21.55 -1.98
C ASN A 146 -4.18 -21.43 -3.51
N ILE A 147 -3.21 -20.70 -4.04
CA ILE A 147 -3.07 -20.46 -5.48
C ILE A 147 -1.65 -20.74 -5.95
N ASN A 148 -1.53 -20.96 -7.26
CA ASN A 148 -0.28 -20.76 -7.98
C ASN A 148 -0.36 -19.42 -8.70
N TYR A 149 0.74 -18.68 -8.70
CA TYR A 149 0.88 -17.45 -9.46
C TYR A 149 2.01 -17.55 -10.47
N GLN A 150 1.88 -16.81 -11.56
CA GLN A 150 2.92 -16.61 -12.56
C GLN A 150 2.90 -15.15 -13.01
N THR A 151 4.07 -14.52 -13.06
CA THR A 151 4.22 -13.21 -13.69
C THR A 151 4.03 -13.34 -15.21
N VAL A 152 3.19 -12.48 -15.78
CA VAL A 152 2.81 -12.50 -17.20
C VAL A 152 2.91 -11.11 -17.82
N SER A 153 2.81 -11.01 -19.14
CA SER A 153 2.70 -9.72 -19.81
C SER A 153 1.39 -9.05 -19.42
N CYS A 154 1.40 -7.73 -19.16
CA CYS A 154 0.15 -7.00 -18.94
C CYS A 154 -0.73 -6.93 -20.19
N GLU A 155 -0.24 -7.34 -21.36
CA GLU A 155 -1.07 -7.54 -22.56
C GLU A 155 -2.13 -8.62 -22.38
N GLU A 156 -1.91 -9.57 -21.46
CA GLU A 156 -2.88 -10.62 -21.12
C GLU A 156 -3.98 -10.13 -20.15
N TRP A 157 -3.82 -8.95 -19.55
CA TRP A 157 -4.80 -8.37 -18.64
C TRP A 157 -5.95 -7.73 -19.42
N THR A 158 -7.19 -7.98 -19.02
CA THR A 158 -8.38 -7.55 -19.78
C THR A 158 -8.52 -6.03 -19.89
N GLY A 159 -7.88 -5.27 -18.98
CA GLY A 159 -7.86 -3.80 -19.04
C GLY A 159 -6.84 -3.23 -20.03
N TRP A 160 -5.99 -4.05 -20.64
CA TRP A 160 -4.87 -3.62 -21.49
C TRP A 160 -5.29 -2.75 -22.68
N SER A 161 -6.36 -3.12 -23.37
CA SER A 161 -6.73 -2.50 -24.64
C SER A 161 -7.30 -1.08 -24.49
N ASN A 162 -7.72 -0.70 -23.28
CA ASN A 162 -8.31 0.61 -23.03
C ASN A 162 -7.30 1.53 -22.31
N LYS A 163 -6.87 2.58 -23.01
CA LYS A 163 -5.88 3.54 -22.52
C LYS A 163 -6.29 4.23 -21.22
N THR A 164 -7.58 4.37 -20.93
CA THR A 164 -8.05 4.98 -19.66
C THR A 164 -7.77 4.12 -18.43
N ASN A 165 -7.35 2.87 -18.62
CA ASN A 165 -7.02 1.93 -17.56
C ASN A 165 -5.51 1.83 -17.28
N LEU A 166 -4.70 2.53 -18.07
CA LEU A 166 -3.26 2.35 -18.13
C LEU A 166 -2.53 3.55 -17.53
N GLY A 167 -1.36 3.28 -16.95
CA GLY A 167 -0.49 4.32 -16.44
C GLY A 167 -0.87 4.80 -15.04
N VAL A 168 -0.17 5.85 -14.64
CA VAL A 168 -0.39 6.57 -13.39
C VAL A 168 -1.50 7.59 -13.59
N GLU A 169 -2.39 7.70 -12.62
CA GLU A 169 -3.40 8.75 -12.58
C GLU A 169 -2.75 10.12 -12.30
N PRO A 170 -2.94 11.14 -13.16
CA PRO A 170 -2.35 12.45 -12.96
C PRO A 170 -2.74 13.15 -11.66
N SER A 171 -3.88 12.80 -11.07
CA SER A 171 -4.32 13.33 -9.78
C SER A 171 -3.60 12.70 -8.57
N TYR A 172 -2.82 11.64 -8.77
CA TYR A 172 -2.12 10.96 -7.68
C TYR A 172 -1.01 11.85 -7.09
N PRO A 173 -0.90 11.97 -5.75
CA PRO A 173 0.17 12.74 -5.13
C PRO A 173 1.55 12.24 -5.54
N GLY A 174 2.36 13.12 -6.15
CA GLY A 174 3.66 12.75 -6.68
C GLY A 174 3.58 11.87 -7.92
N PHE A 175 2.57 12.04 -8.79
CA PHE A 175 2.37 11.23 -9.99
C PHE A 175 3.62 11.14 -10.90
N GLU A 176 4.45 12.19 -10.94
CA GLU A 176 5.70 12.21 -11.72
C GLU A 176 6.75 11.21 -11.20
N GLU A 177 6.70 10.91 -9.91
CA GLU A 177 7.57 9.93 -9.22
C GLU A 177 6.84 8.60 -8.98
N SER A 178 5.56 8.53 -9.34
CA SER A 178 4.72 7.37 -9.09
C SER A 178 4.87 6.33 -10.18
N CYS A 179 4.49 5.09 -9.86
CA CYS A 179 4.79 3.96 -10.71
C CYS A 179 3.60 3.02 -10.83
N CYS A 180 2.88 3.16 -11.94
CA CYS A 180 1.95 2.16 -12.45
C CYS A 180 2.27 1.93 -13.94
N PRO A 181 3.34 1.20 -14.23
CA PRO A 181 3.78 0.99 -15.60
C PRO A 181 2.68 0.30 -16.41
N ILE A 182 2.59 0.67 -17.68
CA ILE A 182 1.61 0.09 -18.61
C ILE A 182 1.87 -1.41 -18.73
N ASN A 183 3.11 -1.78 -19.12
CA ASN A 183 3.63 -3.14 -19.12
C ASN A 183 5.07 -3.15 -18.54
N PRO A 184 5.27 -3.41 -17.24
CA PRO A 184 6.60 -3.41 -16.67
C PRO A 184 7.46 -4.59 -17.18
N PRO A 185 8.73 -4.39 -17.59
CA PRO A 185 9.72 -5.45 -17.48
C PRO A 185 9.75 -6.08 -16.09
N TYR A 186 10.10 -7.36 -16.01
CA TYR A 186 10.02 -8.14 -14.77
C TYR A 186 11.18 -7.88 -13.78
N THR A 187 11.74 -6.66 -13.76
CA THR A 187 12.85 -6.28 -12.88
C THR A 187 12.39 -5.40 -11.72
N SER A 188 13.28 -5.13 -10.76
CA SER A 188 13.04 -4.24 -9.62
C SER A 188 13.23 -2.75 -9.93
N ASP A 189 13.57 -2.41 -11.17
CA ASP A 189 14.15 -1.11 -11.53
C ASP A 189 13.13 -0.09 -12.05
N LEU A 190 11.91 -0.53 -12.36
CA LEU A 190 10.84 0.32 -12.91
C LEU A 190 10.22 1.29 -11.93
N CYS A 191 10.06 0.87 -10.68
CA CYS A 191 9.48 1.66 -9.63
C CYS A 191 10.57 1.84 -8.57
N PRO A 192 11.35 2.93 -8.62
CA PRO A 192 12.34 3.20 -7.60
C PRO A 192 11.66 3.12 -6.23
N LYS A 193 12.36 2.51 -5.28
CA LYS A 193 11.84 2.05 -3.98
C LYS A 193 10.82 3.00 -3.38
N SER A 194 9.77 2.42 -2.78
CA SER A 194 8.91 3.08 -1.80
C SER A 194 9.75 3.99 -0.91
N ILE A 195 9.50 5.30 -0.99
CA ILE A 195 10.26 6.30 -0.28
C ILE A 195 10.16 5.93 1.20
N LYS A 196 11.31 5.78 1.88
CA LYS A 196 11.32 5.43 3.31
C LYS A 196 10.50 6.51 4.03
N ALA A 197 9.43 6.10 4.73
CA ALA A 197 8.65 7.03 5.53
C ALA A 197 9.61 7.82 6.44
N PRO A 198 9.54 9.16 6.48
CA PRO A 198 10.13 9.90 7.58
C PRO A 198 9.57 9.32 8.89
N PRO A 199 10.36 9.22 9.97
CA PRO A 199 9.81 8.85 11.27
C PRO A 199 8.62 9.77 11.59
N PRO A 200 7.54 9.25 12.22
CA PRO A 200 6.38 10.07 12.55
C PRO A 200 6.86 11.30 13.30
N SER A 201 6.61 12.49 12.76
CA SER A 201 7.03 13.73 13.40
C SER A 201 6.30 13.84 14.74
N SER A 202 7.03 13.66 15.82
CA SER A 202 6.55 13.98 17.16
C SER A 202 6.11 15.45 17.17
N ALA A 203 4.84 15.65 17.54
CA ALA A 203 4.21 16.92 17.88
C ALA A 203 3.92 17.91 16.75
N ILE A 204 2.62 18.02 16.44
CA ILE A 204 1.97 19.33 16.39
C ILE A 204 2.30 20.04 17.71
N ARG A 205 3.34 20.88 17.72
CA ARG A 205 3.44 21.93 18.72
C ARG A 205 2.54 23.06 18.25
N SER A 206 1.37 23.12 18.87
CA SER A 206 0.62 24.36 19.05
C SER A 206 1.61 25.48 19.38
N THR A 207 1.76 26.46 18.48
CA THR A 207 2.44 27.70 18.78
C THR A 207 1.54 28.49 19.74
N GLY A 208 1.63 28.13 21.02
CA GLY A 208 1.22 28.98 22.12
C GLY A 208 2.08 30.24 22.09
N SER A 209 1.42 31.36 21.86
CA SER A 209 1.97 32.71 21.99
C SER A 209 2.57 32.89 23.38
N ALA A 210 3.87 33.16 23.46
CA ALA A 210 4.53 33.60 24.68
C ALA A 210 5.30 34.89 24.37
N PHE A 211 4.71 36.01 24.82
CA PHE A 211 5.34 37.31 24.92
C PHE A 211 6.67 37.21 25.68
N THR A 212 7.77 37.61 25.04
CA THR A 212 9.04 37.90 25.71
C THR A 212 9.10 39.39 26.07
N PRO A 213 9.28 39.77 27.36
CA PRO A 213 9.56 41.16 27.71
C PRO A 213 11.05 41.46 27.46
N PHE A 214 11.28 42.58 26.79
CA PHE A 214 12.57 43.15 26.45
C PHE A 214 13.23 43.68 27.73
N PHE A 215 14.29 43.03 28.23
CA PHE A 215 15.17 43.61 29.25
C PHE A 215 16.16 44.55 28.55
N LEU A 216 15.91 45.86 28.66
CA LEU A 216 16.86 46.89 28.25
C LEU A 216 17.71 47.30 29.46
N LEU A 217 19.00 46.98 29.40
CA LEU A 217 20.05 47.48 30.29
C LEU A 217 20.26 48.98 30.05
N ILE A 218 20.06 49.80 31.07
CA ILE A 218 20.64 51.16 31.14
C ILE A 218 21.39 51.29 32.47
N LEU A 219 22.72 51.35 32.34
CA LEU A 219 23.68 51.81 33.33
C LEU A 219 23.63 53.33 33.39
N VAL A 220 23.34 53.93 34.55
CA VAL A 220 23.84 55.28 34.88
C VAL A 220 24.31 55.30 36.33
N SER A 221 25.53 55.78 36.45
CA SER A 221 26.43 55.85 37.58
C SER A 221 26.14 57.02 38.53
N SER A 222 26.22 56.71 39.83
CA SER A 222 26.98 57.44 40.86
C SER A 222 26.54 58.83 41.37
N TRP A 223 26.55 58.93 42.70
CA TRP A 223 27.18 59.94 43.58
C TRP A 223 26.30 60.38 44.77
N LEU A 224 26.77 59.99 45.95
CA LEU A 224 26.43 60.50 47.28
C LEU A 224 26.93 61.95 47.45
N ALA A 225 26.12 62.82 48.05
CA ALA A 225 26.53 63.90 48.98
C ALA A 225 25.25 64.44 49.64
N ILE A 226 24.95 64.09 50.91
CA ILE A 226 25.31 64.80 52.15
C ILE A 226 24.78 66.26 52.20
N THR A 227 23.88 66.43 53.16
CA THR A 227 23.25 67.64 53.72
C THR A 227 24.22 68.70 54.24
N LEU A 228 23.84 70.00 54.23
CA LEU A 228 23.65 70.90 55.40
C LEU A 228 23.41 72.38 54.96
N PRO A 229 22.99 73.32 55.86
CA PRO A 229 21.93 74.33 55.64
C PRO A 229 22.44 75.80 55.64
N PHE A 230 21.55 76.75 55.99
CA PHE A 230 21.72 78.22 56.23
C PHE A 230 21.64 79.10 54.95
N SER A 231 21.11 80.33 54.90
CA SER A 231 20.24 81.19 55.72
C SER A 231 20.09 82.52 54.95
N GLN A 232 18.93 83.17 55.08
CA GLN A 232 18.67 84.62 55.05
C GLN A 232 18.70 85.48 53.76
N SER A 233 17.52 86.08 53.54
CA SER A 233 17.23 87.52 53.40
C SER A 233 17.51 88.27 52.10
N LEU A 234 16.42 88.66 51.43
CA LEU A 234 15.97 90.06 51.33
C LEU A 234 14.46 90.11 51.09
#